data_AF-A0AAE0BYL7-F1
#
_entry.id   AF-A0AAE0BYL7-F1
#
_cell.length_a   1.000
_cell.length_b   1.000
_cell.length_c   1.000
_cell.angle_alpha   90.00
_cell.angle_beta   90.00
_cell.angle_gamma   90.00
#
_symmetry.space_group_name_H-M   'P 1'
#
loop_
_entity.id
_entity.type
_entity.pdbx_description
1 polymer ?
#
loop_
_entity_poly.entity_id
_entity_poly.type
_entity_poly.pdbx_seq_one_letter_code
_entity_poly.pdbx_strand_id
1 'polypeptide(L)'
;MADGASSNPPGLPEYYADDVVNGNSSLPRYQMPNITSILPEYTNAEQDNIMRAFGNANYDAISKLPPHLRTHEINKMRAQIMDQARQPNAPPAGKATSAHGLFQEFEYIPSRHSLADEIASQERLYNEQKRLEVGAGKEFAPAGNHHKGKHQDGFVEGAGQPYSVDPYEAGQDLILRNKYWEDSQILAGPFIPAGGDKAISGPPTRLHTRDMINNLTRVIKEDWEYVDISVYANEDDNWVFRFNLESVESEDGLIAYMNVFVRCNEYILKYQLAKVLEQWNVKPGDGFCYFTFRPPWIKNKSQETTYGAHPELALYSGV
;
A
#
# COMPACT_ATOMS: atom_id res chain seq x y z
N MET A 1 -35.27 26.15 64.84
CA MET A 1 -35.33 25.40 63.56
C MET A 1 -34.26 26.00 62.69
N ALA A 2 -33.06 25.43 62.74
CA ALA A 2 -32.51 24.55 61.70
C ALA A 2 -32.06 25.42 60.50
N ASP A 3 -30.78 25.76 60.36
CA ASP A 3 -29.60 24.94 60.02
C ASP A 3 -29.16 25.33 58.60
N GLY A 4 -27.85 25.46 58.39
CA GLY A 4 -27.27 25.43 57.04
C GLY A 4 -26.35 26.58 56.65
N ALA A 5 -25.33 26.88 57.46
CA ALA A 5 -24.16 27.64 57.04
C ALA A 5 -22.98 26.69 56.75
N SER A 6 -22.27 26.97 55.66
CA SER A 6 -20.83 26.66 55.44
C SER A 6 -20.39 25.19 55.42
N SER A 7 -19.89 24.73 54.26
CA SER A 7 -18.48 24.34 54.11
C SER A 7 -18.20 23.75 52.72
N ASN A 8 -17.53 24.53 51.87
CA ASN A 8 -16.66 23.96 50.83
C ASN A 8 -15.46 23.33 51.54
N PRO A 9 -15.11 22.06 51.28
CA PRO A 9 -13.88 21.51 51.82
C PRO A 9 -12.65 22.12 51.14
N PRO A 10 -11.58 22.38 51.92
CA PRO A 10 -10.38 23.10 51.49
C PRO A 10 -9.42 22.21 50.70
N GLY A 11 -8.54 22.88 49.94
CA GLY A 11 -7.50 22.30 49.11
C GLY A 11 -6.67 21.24 49.83
N LEU A 12 -6.37 20.17 49.09
CA LEU A 12 -5.40 19.17 49.50
C LEU A 12 -3.98 19.76 49.32
N PRO A 13 -3.11 19.58 50.32
CA PRO A 13 -1.73 20.06 50.26
C PRO A 13 -0.87 19.18 49.34
N GLU A 14 -0.22 19.83 48.37
CA GLU A 14 1.05 19.38 47.79
C GLU A 14 2.09 19.29 48.92
N TYR A 15 2.39 18.11 49.47
CA TYR A 15 3.63 17.94 50.24
C TYR A 15 4.26 16.53 50.08
N TYR A 16 5.39 16.52 49.33
CA TYR A 16 6.67 15.79 49.44
C TYR A 16 6.77 14.25 49.28
N ALA A 17 7.61 13.84 48.33
CA ALA A 17 8.88 13.18 48.67
C ALA A 17 9.89 13.32 47.50
N ASP A 18 10.71 14.37 47.57
CA ASP A 18 12.08 14.31 47.08
C ASP A 18 12.82 13.27 47.94
N ASP A 19 12.88 12.03 47.49
CA ASP A 19 13.76 11.02 48.08
C ASP A 19 15.08 11.00 47.30
N VAL A 20 15.98 11.85 47.79
CA VAL A 20 17.30 11.46 48.29
C VAL A 20 17.89 10.19 47.67
N VAL A 21 18.93 10.44 46.89
CA VAL A 21 20.04 9.54 46.54
C VAL A 21 20.32 8.52 47.67
N ASN A 22 19.77 7.32 47.53
CA ASN A 22 20.17 6.16 48.30
C ASN A 22 20.63 5.10 47.32
N GLY A 23 21.94 4.87 47.28
CA GLY A 23 22.65 3.97 46.37
C GLY A 23 22.38 2.50 46.61
N ASN A 24 21.12 2.08 46.59
CA ASN A 24 20.74 0.71 46.30
C ASN A 24 20.21 0.69 44.87
N SER A 25 20.93 0.01 43.99
CA SER A 25 20.53 -0.28 42.61
C SER A 25 19.23 -1.09 42.60
N SER A 26 18.11 -0.39 42.79
CA SER A 26 16.77 -0.92 42.61
C SER A 26 16.62 -1.22 41.13
N LEU A 27 16.57 -2.52 40.80
CA LEU A 27 16.28 -2.96 39.43
C LEU A 27 14.97 -2.27 39.00
N PRO A 28 14.94 -1.61 37.84
CA PRO A 28 13.72 -1.01 37.30
C PRO A 28 12.56 -2.00 37.34
N ARG A 29 11.32 -1.52 37.60
CA ARG A 29 10.14 -2.40 37.70
C ARG A 29 9.96 -3.37 36.52
N TYR A 30 10.38 -2.98 35.32
CA TYR A 30 10.33 -3.81 34.12
C TYR A 30 11.40 -4.92 34.08
N GLN A 31 12.43 -4.86 34.92
CA GLN A 31 13.45 -5.87 35.10
C GLN A 31 13.17 -6.82 36.28
N MET A 32 12.14 -6.54 37.10
CA MET A 32 11.74 -7.46 38.17
C MET A 32 10.94 -8.63 37.59
N PRO A 33 11.25 -9.89 37.96
CA PRO A 33 10.47 -11.04 37.54
C PRO A 33 9.03 -10.90 38.04
N ASN A 34 8.06 -10.93 37.12
CA ASN A 34 6.64 -10.91 37.47
C ASN A 34 6.23 -12.28 38.02
N ILE A 35 5.17 -12.35 38.82
CA ILE A 35 4.58 -13.61 39.33
C ILE A 35 4.35 -14.60 38.19
N THR A 36 3.96 -14.11 37.01
CA THR A 36 3.79 -14.92 35.79
C THR A 36 5.05 -15.61 35.29
N SER A 37 6.25 -15.11 35.64
CA SER A 37 7.54 -15.73 35.30
C SER A 37 7.97 -16.85 36.27
N ILE A 38 7.29 -16.96 37.42
CA ILE A 38 7.55 -17.99 38.45
C ILE A 38 6.55 -19.17 38.32
N LEU A 39 5.48 -18.97 37.55
CA LEU A 39 4.50 -20.02 37.31
C LEU A 39 5.08 -21.13 36.42
N PRO A 40 4.75 -22.40 36.70
CA PRO A 40 5.10 -23.50 35.81
C PRO A 40 4.62 -23.22 34.37
N GLU A 41 5.49 -23.47 33.40
CA GLU A 41 5.08 -23.44 32.00
C GLU A 41 4.01 -24.50 31.76
N TYR A 42 2.98 -24.11 31.03
CA TYR A 42 1.87 -24.98 30.67
C TYR A 42 2.39 -26.20 29.88
N THR A 43 2.03 -27.41 30.31
CA THR A 43 2.55 -28.68 29.77
C THR A 43 2.31 -28.84 28.25
N ASN A 44 1.25 -28.25 27.71
CA ASN A 44 0.94 -28.34 26.27
C ASN A 44 1.43 -27.13 25.45
N ALA A 45 2.16 -26.19 26.07
CA ALA A 45 2.66 -25.01 25.36
C ALA A 45 3.57 -25.38 24.17
N GLU A 46 4.34 -26.48 24.29
CA GLU A 46 5.18 -26.98 23.21
C GLU A 46 4.34 -27.45 22.00
N GLN A 47 3.24 -28.19 22.25
CA GLN A 47 2.35 -28.66 21.20
C GLN A 47 1.64 -27.49 20.50
N ASP A 48 1.15 -26.50 21.25
CA ASP A 48 0.50 -25.32 20.69
C ASP A 48 1.46 -24.53 19.80
N ASN A 49 2.74 -24.41 20.18
CA ASN A 49 3.76 -23.75 19.38
C ASN A 49 4.03 -24.49 18.06
N ILE A 50 4.08 -25.83 18.08
CA ILE A 50 4.23 -26.65 16.87
C ILE A 50 3.02 -26.45 15.96
N MET A 51 1.80 -26.61 16.49
CA MET A 51 0.58 -26.46 15.70
C MET A 51 0.50 -25.07 15.07
N ARG A 52 0.88 -24.05 15.82
CA ARG A 52 0.94 -22.68 15.34
C ARG A 52 1.94 -22.53 14.21
N ALA A 53 3.16 -23.06 14.36
CA ALA A 53 4.23 -23.01 13.36
C ALA A 53 3.75 -23.46 11.96
N PHE A 54 2.91 -24.50 11.90
CA PHE A 54 2.36 -25.08 10.67
C PHE A 54 1.02 -24.47 10.21
N GLY A 55 0.47 -23.48 10.91
CA GLY A 55 -0.78 -22.83 10.53
C GLY A 55 -0.64 -21.83 9.37
N ASN A 56 -1.65 -21.73 8.50
CA ASN A 56 -1.63 -20.86 7.32
C ASN A 56 -1.58 -19.35 7.64
N ALA A 57 -1.95 -18.94 8.87
CA ALA A 57 -2.01 -17.55 9.32
C ALA A 57 -1.04 -17.30 10.48
N ASN A 58 0.22 -17.70 10.31
CA ASN A 58 1.18 -17.73 11.39
C ASN A 58 2.36 -16.75 11.20
N TYR A 59 2.85 -16.24 12.32
CA TYR A 59 4.00 -15.36 12.47
C TYR A 59 5.24 -16.07 13.06
N ASP A 60 5.07 -17.27 13.61
CA ASP A 60 6.17 -18.10 14.13
C ASP A 60 6.77 -18.93 13.00
N ALA A 61 7.84 -18.44 12.37
CA ALA A 61 8.47 -19.11 11.24
C ALA A 61 8.86 -20.56 11.56
N ILE A 62 8.50 -21.51 10.69
CA ILE A 62 8.90 -22.93 10.76
C ILE A 62 10.43 -23.08 10.84
N SER A 63 11.16 -22.14 10.23
CA SER A 63 12.63 -22.08 10.28
C SER A 63 13.20 -21.89 11.69
N LYS A 64 12.39 -21.46 12.66
CA LYS A 64 12.76 -21.30 14.07
C LYS A 64 12.46 -22.54 14.90
N LEU A 65 11.93 -23.62 14.30
CA LEU A 65 11.79 -24.90 14.98
C LEU A 65 13.11 -25.68 14.96
N PRO A 66 13.41 -26.47 16.01
CA PRO A 66 14.61 -27.28 16.02
C PRO A 66 14.51 -28.40 14.96
N PRO A 67 15.64 -28.81 14.35
CA PRO A 67 15.65 -29.86 13.32
C PRO A 67 15.23 -31.23 13.88
N HIS A 68 15.33 -31.41 15.20
CA HIS A 68 14.85 -32.58 15.91
C HIS A 68 13.84 -32.14 16.96
N LEU A 69 12.67 -32.79 17.00
CA LEU A 69 11.61 -32.50 17.96
C LEU A 69 11.71 -33.49 19.12
N ARG A 70 12.54 -33.19 20.13
CA ARG A 70 12.54 -33.92 21.41
C ARG A 70 11.73 -33.16 22.46
N THR A 71 11.35 -33.87 23.52
CA THR A 71 10.61 -33.29 24.66
C THR A 71 11.33 -32.06 25.20
N HIS A 72 10.62 -30.93 25.32
CA HIS A 72 11.11 -29.65 25.83
C HIS A 72 12.18 -28.93 24.97
N GLU A 73 12.48 -29.41 23.77
CA GLU A 73 13.53 -28.83 22.93
C GLU A 73 13.09 -27.46 22.37
N ILE A 74 11.80 -27.30 22.06
CA ILE A 74 11.26 -26.05 21.52
C ILE A 74 11.25 -24.96 22.59
N ASN A 75 10.79 -25.27 23.81
CA ASN A 75 10.76 -24.31 24.91
C ASN A 75 12.20 -23.89 25.27
N LYS A 76 13.14 -24.84 25.29
CA LYS A 76 14.57 -24.54 25.54
C LYS A 76 15.14 -23.60 24.48
N MET A 77 14.87 -23.84 23.20
CA MET A 77 15.37 -22.96 22.13
C MET A 77 14.74 -21.56 22.21
N ARG A 78 13.44 -21.46 22.52
CA ARG A 78 12.78 -20.16 22.72
C ARG A 78 13.37 -19.39 23.89
N ALA A 79 13.62 -20.07 25.02
CA ALA A 79 14.30 -19.45 26.17
C ALA A 79 15.69 -18.94 25.76
N GLN A 80 16.46 -19.73 25.02
CA GLN A 80 17.77 -19.32 24.48
C GLN A 80 17.68 -18.10 23.55
N ILE A 81 16.70 -18.04 22.66
CA ILE A 81 16.48 -16.88 21.78
C ILE A 81 16.13 -15.63 22.60
N MET A 82 15.27 -15.77 23.62
CA MET A 82 14.92 -14.66 24.50
C MET A 82 16.13 -14.18 25.31
N ASP A 83 16.95 -15.10 25.81
CA ASP A 83 18.17 -14.78 26.56
C ASP A 83 19.23 -14.15 25.66
N GLN A 84 19.35 -14.61 24.41
CA GLN A 84 20.24 -14.01 23.41
C GLN A 84 19.81 -12.58 23.07
N ALA A 85 18.51 -12.32 22.93
CA ALA A 85 17.98 -10.98 22.66
C ALA A 85 18.15 -10.00 23.84
N ARG A 86 18.31 -10.51 25.07
CA ARG A 86 18.58 -9.70 26.26
C ARG A 86 20.05 -9.30 26.41
N GLN A 87 20.96 -9.89 25.64
CA GLN A 87 22.37 -9.53 25.72
C GLN A 87 22.63 -8.17 25.04
N PRO A 88 23.39 -7.25 25.66
CA PRO A 88 23.60 -5.89 25.16
C PRO A 88 24.37 -5.83 23.83
N ASN A 89 25.05 -6.92 23.44
CA ASN A 89 25.76 -7.07 22.17
C ASN A 89 25.04 -8.01 21.19
N ALA A 90 23.73 -8.21 21.35
CA ALA A 90 22.96 -9.03 20.42
C ALA A 90 23.02 -8.41 19.00
N PRO A 91 23.42 -9.17 17.97
CA PRO A 91 23.32 -8.68 16.60
C PRO A 91 21.86 -8.31 16.32
N PRO A 92 21.60 -7.20 15.61
CA PRO A 92 20.23 -6.82 15.26
C PRO A 92 19.57 -8.00 14.57
N ALA A 93 18.36 -8.37 15.02
CA ALA A 93 17.63 -9.54 14.55
C ALA A 93 17.70 -9.61 13.02
N GLY A 94 18.56 -10.50 12.53
CA GLY A 94 18.82 -10.64 11.10
C GLY A 94 17.50 -10.92 10.40
N LYS A 95 17.16 -10.08 9.42
CA LYS A 95 16.09 -10.39 8.46
C LYS A 95 16.36 -11.80 7.96
N ALA A 96 15.35 -12.67 8.05
CA ALA A 96 15.42 -14.10 7.73
C ALA A 96 16.33 -14.34 6.52
N THR A 97 17.59 -14.70 6.78
CA THR A 97 18.53 -15.06 5.74
C THR A 97 18.14 -16.46 5.29
N SER A 98 17.83 -16.56 4.00
CA SER A 98 17.61 -17.83 3.31
C SER A 98 18.76 -18.78 3.67
N ALA A 99 18.45 -19.83 4.42
CA ALA A 99 19.43 -20.75 5.00
C ALA A 99 20.21 -21.57 3.95
N HIS A 100 19.99 -21.34 2.65
CA HIS A 100 20.61 -22.15 1.60
C HIS A 100 21.19 -21.37 0.41
N GLY A 101 21.43 -20.06 0.51
CA GLY A 101 22.09 -19.32 -0.58
C GLY A 101 21.34 -19.42 -1.92
N LEU A 102 20.04 -19.75 -1.87
CA LEU A 102 19.19 -19.93 -3.06
C LEU A 102 18.81 -18.61 -3.72
N PHE A 103 19.00 -17.51 -3.01
CA PHE A 103 18.86 -16.16 -3.54
C PHE A 103 20.23 -15.51 -3.50
N GLN A 104 20.78 -15.23 -4.68
CA GLN A 104 21.90 -14.33 -4.84
C GLN A 104 21.51 -12.98 -4.24
N GLU A 105 22.36 -12.40 -3.39
CA GLU A 105 22.19 -11.01 -2.96
C GLU A 105 22.06 -10.17 -4.23
N PHE A 106 20.88 -9.65 -4.49
CA PHE A 106 20.69 -8.80 -5.65
C PHE A 106 21.45 -7.51 -5.38
N GLU A 107 22.34 -7.15 -6.28
CA GLU A 107 22.94 -5.82 -6.27
C GLU A 107 21.79 -4.84 -6.54
N TYR A 108 21.52 -3.95 -5.58
CA TYR A 108 20.48 -2.95 -5.74
C TYR A 108 20.91 -2.00 -6.87
N ILE A 109 20.33 -2.19 -8.05
CA ILE A 109 20.46 -1.25 -9.16
C ILE A 109 19.34 -0.21 -8.95
N PRO A 110 19.67 1.03 -8.58
CA PRO A 110 18.67 2.06 -8.34
C PRO A 110 17.81 2.24 -9.60
N SER A 111 16.49 2.20 -9.44
CA SER A 111 15.57 2.46 -10.55
C SER A 111 15.71 3.92 -11.00
N ARG A 112 15.33 4.22 -12.24
CA ARG A 112 15.32 5.60 -12.78
C ARG A 112 14.54 6.59 -11.91
N HIS A 113 13.60 6.12 -11.10
CA HIS A 113 12.83 6.95 -10.18
C HIS A 113 13.60 7.29 -8.89
N SER A 114 14.49 6.41 -8.42
CA SER A 114 15.37 6.70 -7.28
C SER A 114 16.38 7.82 -7.60
N LEU A 115 16.75 7.98 -8.88
CA LEU A 115 17.65 9.04 -9.33
C LEU A 115 16.99 10.42 -9.22
N ALA A 116 15.69 10.53 -9.45
CA ALA A 116 14.96 11.79 -9.32
C ALA A 116 14.92 12.27 -7.85
N ASP A 117 14.67 11.35 -6.91
CA ASP A 117 14.67 11.66 -5.47
C ASP A 117 16.08 12.02 -4.98
N GLU A 118 17.11 11.36 -5.51
CA GLU A 118 18.50 11.68 -5.22
C GLU A 118 18.90 13.06 -5.76
N ILE A 119 18.51 13.39 -6.99
CA ILE A 119 18.71 14.75 -7.55
C ILE A 119 18.00 15.78 -6.68
N ALA A 120 16.75 15.55 -6.30
CA ALA A 120 15.99 16.50 -5.48
C ALA A 120 16.64 16.69 -4.08
N SER A 121 17.18 15.63 -3.49
CA SER A 121 17.92 15.70 -2.23
C SER A 121 19.23 16.47 -2.39
N GLN A 122 19.98 16.23 -3.47
CA GLN A 122 21.21 16.95 -3.77
C GLN A 122 20.96 18.44 -4.07
N GLU A 123 19.89 18.77 -4.80
CA GLU A 123 19.48 20.15 -5.05
C GLU A 123 19.11 20.88 -3.76
N ARG A 124 18.43 20.22 -2.81
CA ARG A 124 18.13 20.81 -1.50
C ARG A 124 19.41 21.17 -0.75
N LEU A 125 20.35 20.23 -0.64
CA LEU A 125 21.63 20.44 0.03
C LEU A 125 22.47 21.53 -0.66
N TYR A 126 22.52 21.51 -1.99
CA TYR A 126 23.21 22.54 -2.77
C TYR A 126 22.60 23.93 -2.54
N ASN A 127 21.27 24.03 -2.52
CA ASN A 127 20.58 25.29 -2.25
C ASN A 127 20.83 25.79 -0.82
N GLU A 128 20.84 24.91 0.18
CA GLU A 128 21.20 25.26 1.56
C GLU A 128 22.66 25.75 1.66
N GLN A 129 23.58 25.04 1.02
CA GLN A 129 24.99 25.42 0.99
C GLN A 129 25.20 26.78 0.30
N LYS A 130 24.53 27.01 -0.82
CA LYS A 130 24.60 28.28 -1.56
C LYS A 130 23.98 29.44 -0.78
N ARG A 131 22.91 29.20 -0.02
CA ARG A 131 22.35 30.20 0.91
C ARG A 131 23.35 30.58 1.99
N LEU A 132 24.07 29.61 2.56
CA LEU A 132 25.11 29.87 3.55
C LEU A 132 26.32 30.58 2.94
N GLU A 133 26.74 30.23 1.73
CA GLU A 133 27.86 30.87 1.02
C GLU A 133 27.55 32.35 0.74
N VAL A 134 26.37 32.64 0.17
CA VAL A 134 25.92 34.02 -0.09
C VAL A 134 25.71 34.80 1.21
N GLY A 135 25.22 34.14 2.26
CA GLY A 135 25.03 34.71 3.59
C GLY A 135 26.29 34.85 4.43
N ALA A 136 27.48 34.57 3.89
CA ALA A 136 28.76 34.54 4.62
C ALA A 136 28.69 33.72 5.93
N GLY A 137 28.02 32.57 5.88
CA GLY A 137 27.80 31.66 7.01
C GLY A 137 26.63 32.02 7.92
N LYS A 138 25.85 33.06 7.60
CA LYS A 138 24.62 33.41 8.32
C LYS A 138 23.40 33.05 7.51
N GLU A 139 22.35 32.57 8.18
CA GLU A 139 21.05 32.41 7.54
C GLU A 139 20.56 33.77 7.02
N PHE A 140 19.87 33.74 5.86
CA PHE A 140 19.33 34.94 5.25
C PHE A 140 18.38 35.66 6.23
N ALA A 141 18.81 36.83 6.68
CA ALA A 141 17.96 37.79 7.38
C ALA A 141 17.65 38.94 6.41
N PRO A 142 16.39 39.39 6.29
CA PRO A 142 16.06 40.52 5.45
C PRO A 142 16.87 41.74 5.89
N ALA A 143 17.57 42.37 4.93
CA ALA A 143 18.36 43.56 5.19
C ALA A 143 17.44 44.75 5.45
N GLY A 144 17.29 45.13 6.72
CA GLY A 144 16.55 46.31 7.12
C GLY A 144 16.76 46.61 8.60
N ASN A 145 17.15 47.85 8.91
CA ASN A 145 17.02 48.36 10.27
C ASN A 145 15.53 48.57 10.52
N HIS A 146 14.87 47.55 11.08
CA HIS A 146 13.49 47.66 11.53
C HIS A 146 13.42 48.68 12.68
N HIS A 147 13.06 49.92 12.36
CA HIS A 147 12.76 50.92 13.39
C HIS A 147 11.42 50.58 14.03
N LYS A 148 11.44 50.29 15.33
CA LYS A 148 10.22 50.13 16.13
C LYS A 148 9.44 51.44 16.12
N GLY A 149 8.24 51.42 15.55
CA GLY A 149 7.35 52.58 15.62
C GLY A 149 6.94 52.88 17.07
N LYS A 150 6.73 54.16 17.40
CA LYS A 150 6.37 54.63 18.76
C LYS A 150 5.15 53.93 19.39
N HIS A 151 4.31 53.28 18.57
CA HIS A 151 3.08 52.61 18.97
C HIS A 151 3.06 51.10 18.68
N GLN A 152 4.19 50.50 18.28
CA GLN A 152 4.29 49.04 18.16
C GLN A 152 4.55 48.41 19.54
N ASP A 153 3.65 47.53 19.97
CA ASP A 153 3.76 46.78 21.22
C ASP A 153 5.05 45.94 21.23
N GLY A 154 5.75 45.99 22.37
CA GLY A 154 7.10 45.48 22.57
C GLY A 154 7.16 44.08 23.14
N PHE A 155 6.21 43.21 22.86
CA PHE A 155 6.30 41.85 23.36
C PHE A 155 7.31 41.03 22.54
N VAL A 156 8.44 40.78 23.21
CA VAL A 156 9.63 39.98 22.87
C VAL A 156 10.76 40.75 22.17
N GLU A 157 11.64 41.35 22.97
CA GLU A 157 13.00 41.68 22.54
C GLU A 157 13.72 40.39 22.10
N GLY A 158 14.05 40.31 20.81
CA GLY A 158 14.80 39.19 20.21
C GLY A 158 14.01 38.30 19.24
N ALA A 159 12.69 38.43 19.15
CA ALA A 159 11.90 37.73 18.14
C ALA A 159 11.51 38.70 17.01
N GLY A 160 11.98 38.43 15.79
CA GLY A 160 11.57 39.18 14.61
C GLY A 160 10.06 39.07 14.42
N GLN A 161 9.38 40.22 14.54
CA GLN A 161 7.95 40.44 14.30
C GLN A 161 6.99 39.55 15.13
N PRO A 162 6.02 40.12 15.88
CA PRO A 162 4.91 39.32 16.35
C PRO A 162 4.23 38.73 15.11
N TYR A 163 4.10 37.41 15.08
CA TYR A 163 3.44 36.65 14.03
C TYR A 163 2.07 37.30 13.80
N SER A 164 1.94 38.13 12.76
CA SER A 164 0.63 38.60 12.34
C SER A 164 0.04 37.44 11.59
N VAL A 165 -0.87 36.71 12.23
CA VAL A 165 -1.63 35.61 11.62
C VAL A 165 -2.14 36.13 10.29
N ASP A 166 -1.71 35.50 9.20
CA ASP A 166 -2.11 35.90 7.87
C ASP A 166 -3.64 35.77 7.81
N PRO A 167 -4.39 36.82 7.42
CA PRO A 167 -5.85 36.77 7.35
C PRO A 167 -6.39 35.64 6.45
N TYR A 168 -5.55 35.06 5.58
CA TYR A 168 -5.88 33.89 4.78
C TYR A 168 -5.56 32.54 5.45
N GLU A 169 -4.66 32.51 6.43
CA GLU A 169 -4.31 31.32 7.22
C GLU A 169 -5.51 30.85 8.06
N ALA A 170 -6.23 31.80 8.66
CA ALA A 170 -7.49 31.52 9.36
C ALA A 170 -8.57 30.88 8.45
N GLY A 171 -8.56 31.20 7.16
CA GLY A 171 -9.46 30.59 6.17
C GLY A 171 -9.06 29.15 5.85
N GLN A 172 -7.76 28.88 5.68
CA GLN A 172 -7.24 27.54 5.47
C GLN A 172 -7.46 26.65 6.69
N ASP A 173 -7.27 27.18 7.90
CA ASP A 173 -7.53 26.49 9.16
C ASP A 173 -9.01 26.14 9.34
N LEU A 174 -9.92 27.03 8.94
CA LEU A 174 -11.36 26.73 8.92
C LEU A 174 -11.70 25.60 7.95
N ILE A 175 -11.10 25.60 6.75
CA ILE A 175 -11.28 24.52 5.76
C ILE A 175 -10.73 23.20 6.30
N LEU A 176 -9.53 23.21 6.89
CA LEU A 176 -8.88 22.03 7.45
C LEU A 176 -9.69 21.46 8.62
N ARG A 177 -10.20 22.34 9.49
CA ARG A 177 -11.05 21.98 10.63
C ARG A 177 -12.37 21.37 10.16
N ASN A 178 -13.01 21.92 9.14
CA ASN A 178 -14.23 21.35 8.58
C ASN A 178 -13.97 19.98 7.98
N LYS A 179 -12.86 19.82 7.24
CA LYS A 179 -12.44 18.51 6.73
C LYS A 179 -12.22 17.50 7.85
N TYR A 180 -11.51 17.87 8.92
CA TYR A 180 -11.32 16.97 10.07
C TYR A 180 -12.63 16.65 10.78
N TRP A 181 -13.55 17.60 10.84
CA TRP A 181 -14.89 17.38 11.41
C TRP A 181 -15.67 16.36 10.57
N GLU A 182 -15.69 16.53 9.25
CA GLU A 182 -16.31 15.61 8.30
C GLU A 182 -15.67 14.22 8.35
N ASP A 183 -14.34 14.14 8.32
CA ASP A 183 -13.59 12.88 8.41
C ASP A 183 -13.83 12.19 9.77
N SER A 184 -14.01 12.94 10.87
CA SER A 184 -14.30 12.37 12.19
C SER A 184 -15.72 11.82 12.34
N GLN A 185 -16.67 12.28 11.50
CA GLN A 185 -18.01 11.70 11.43
C GLN A 185 -18.02 10.34 10.71
N ILE A 186 -16.97 10.03 9.95
CA ILE A 186 -16.79 8.75 9.28
C ILE A 186 -16.30 7.72 10.32
N LEU A 187 -17.23 7.16 11.09
CA LEU A 187 -16.97 6.15 12.14
C LEU A 187 -16.24 4.89 11.62
N ALA A 188 -16.41 4.60 10.33
CA ALA A 188 -15.71 3.56 9.62
C ALA A 188 -15.48 4.05 8.20
N GLY A 189 -14.29 3.78 7.62
CA GLY A 189 -14.00 4.08 6.22
C GLY A 189 -15.03 3.46 5.28
N PRO A 190 -14.99 3.79 3.97
CA PRO A 190 -15.88 3.16 2.98
C PRO A 190 -15.86 1.65 3.19
N PHE A 191 -17.05 1.04 3.22
CA PHE A 191 -17.17 -0.40 3.42
C PHE A 191 -16.40 -1.11 2.30
N ILE A 192 -15.20 -1.57 2.62
CA ILE A 192 -14.41 -2.44 1.77
C ILE A 192 -14.80 -3.85 2.24
N PRO A 193 -15.71 -4.56 1.54
CA PRO A 193 -16.02 -5.93 1.89
C PRO A 193 -14.71 -6.73 1.93
N ALA A 194 -14.49 -7.47 3.01
CA ALA A 194 -13.35 -8.36 3.13
C ALA A 194 -13.50 -9.49 2.10
N GLY A 195 -12.87 -9.32 0.94
CA GLY A 195 -12.89 -10.28 -0.15
C GLY A 195 -12.89 -9.55 -1.49
N GLY A 196 -11.90 -9.83 -2.33
CA GLY A 196 -11.76 -9.20 -3.64
C GLY A 196 -13.08 -9.31 -4.44
N ASP A 197 -13.66 -8.15 -4.71
CA ASP A 197 -14.58 -7.80 -5.80
C ASP A 197 -15.42 -8.95 -6.41
N LYS A 198 -16.08 -9.74 -5.56
CA LYS A 198 -17.22 -10.54 -6.01
C LYS A 198 -18.42 -9.63 -5.89
N ALA A 199 -18.70 -8.93 -6.99
CA ALA A 199 -19.93 -8.17 -7.17
C ALA A 199 -21.13 -8.96 -6.60
N ILE A 200 -22.10 -8.23 -6.03
CA ILE A 200 -23.34 -8.78 -5.46
C ILE A 200 -24.12 -9.63 -6.50
N SER A 201 -23.86 -9.43 -7.79
CA SER A 201 -24.23 -10.36 -8.86
C SER A 201 -23.14 -11.41 -8.99
N GLY A 202 -23.45 -12.68 -8.70
CA GLY A 202 -22.51 -13.80 -8.80
C GLY A 202 -21.77 -13.84 -10.16
N PRO A 203 -20.70 -14.66 -10.27
CA PRO A 203 -19.85 -14.68 -11.46
C PRO A 203 -20.71 -14.88 -12.72
N PRO A 204 -20.47 -14.12 -13.80
CA PRO A 204 -21.26 -14.22 -15.01
C PRO A 204 -21.22 -15.66 -15.52
N THR A 205 -22.41 -16.20 -15.81
CA THR A 205 -22.60 -17.58 -16.25
C THR A 205 -22.86 -17.64 -17.76
N ARG A 206 -22.58 -18.78 -18.38
CA ARG A 206 -22.80 -19.03 -19.81
C ARG A 206 -24.23 -18.72 -20.28
N LEU A 207 -25.22 -18.77 -19.39
CA LEU A 207 -26.62 -18.43 -19.70
C LEU A 207 -26.80 -16.98 -20.17
N HIS A 208 -25.95 -16.06 -19.69
CA HIS A 208 -26.03 -14.63 -20.02
C HIS A 208 -25.23 -14.26 -21.29
N THR A 209 -24.61 -15.23 -21.97
CA THR A 209 -23.71 -15.00 -23.12
C THR A 209 -24.34 -14.12 -24.19
N ARG A 210 -25.60 -14.39 -24.56
CA ARG A 210 -26.29 -13.63 -25.60
C ARG A 210 -26.44 -12.16 -25.22
N ASP A 211 -26.85 -11.90 -23.98
CA ASP A 211 -27.06 -10.53 -23.49
C ASP A 211 -25.73 -9.79 -23.37
N MET A 212 -24.68 -10.47 -22.91
CA MET A 212 -23.32 -9.91 -22.82
C MET A 212 -22.78 -9.51 -24.19
N ILE A 213 -22.87 -10.40 -25.19
CA ILE A 213 -22.43 -10.13 -26.56
C ILE A 213 -23.23 -8.99 -27.18
N ASN A 214 -24.56 -8.96 -26.97
CA ASN A 214 -25.41 -7.88 -27.47
C ASN A 214 -25.04 -6.53 -26.86
N ASN A 215 -24.79 -6.46 -25.55
CA ASN A 215 -24.39 -5.22 -24.89
C ASN A 215 -23.04 -4.72 -25.41
N LEU A 216 -22.05 -5.59 -25.56
CA LEU A 216 -20.74 -5.21 -26.12
C LEU A 216 -20.86 -4.75 -27.58
N THR A 217 -21.60 -5.50 -28.40
CA THR A 217 -21.81 -5.15 -29.82
C THR A 217 -22.54 -3.82 -29.94
N ARG A 218 -23.51 -3.55 -29.05
CA ARG A 218 -24.21 -2.28 -29.01
C ARG A 218 -23.26 -1.11 -28.72
N VAL A 219 -22.43 -1.22 -27.69
CA VAL A 219 -21.48 -0.14 -27.35
C VAL A 219 -20.51 0.12 -28.49
N ILE A 220 -19.96 -0.93 -29.10
CA ILE A 220 -19.01 -0.74 -30.21
C ILE A 220 -19.73 -0.12 -31.42
N LYS A 221 -20.98 -0.49 -31.71
CA LYS A 221 -21.77 0.14 -32.79
C LYS A 221 -22.18 1.59 -32.50
N GLU A 222 -22.38 1.94 -31.23
CA GLU A 222 -22.62 3.33 -30.82
C GLU A 222 -21.36 4.18 -31.01
N ASP A 223 -20.17 3.63 -30.74
CA ASP A 223 -18.89 4.32 -30.95
C ASP A 223 -18.45 4.31 -32.44
N TRP A 224 -18.84 3.29 -33.20
CA TRP A 224 -18.45 3.06 -34.60
C TRP A 224 -19.69 2.76 -35.48
N GLU A 225 -20.42 3.81 -35.85
CA GLU A 225 -21.73 3.72 -36.53
C GLU A 225 -21.70 2.99 -37.88
N TYR A 226 -20.61 3.12 -38.64
CA TYR A 226 -20.51 2.63 -40.04
C TYR A 226 -19.68 1.36 -40.20
N VAL A 227 -19.23 0.74 -39.10
CA VAL A 227 -18.34 -0.43 -39.18
C VAL A 227 -19.14 -1.73 -39.15
N ASP A 228 -18.86 -2.60 -40.12
CA ASP A 228 -19.44 -3.94 -40.17
C ASP A 228 -18.75 -4.86 -39.17
N ILE A 229 -19.47 -5.16 -38.08
CA ILE A 229 -19.00 -5.99 -36.97
C ILE A 229 -19.77 -7.29 -36.94
N SER A 230 -19.02 -8.39 -36.84
CA SER A 230 -19.57 -9.73 -36.67
C SER A 230 -18.91 -10.41 -35.49
N VAL A 231 -19.71 -11.01 -34.61
CA VAL A 231 -19.23 -11.68 -33.39
C VAL A 231 -19.60 -13.15 -33.45
N TYR A 232 -18.63 -14.02 -33.20
CA TYR A 232 -18.83 -15.46 -33.16
C TYR A 232 -17.96 -16.11 -32.09
N ALA A 233 -18.30 -17.34 -31.70
CA ALA A 233 -17.48 -18.12 -30.79
C ALA A 233 -16.52 -19.01 -31.59
N ASN A 234 -15.25 -19.04 -31.19
CA ASN A 234 -14.23 -19.94 -31.74
C ASN A 234 -14.41 -21.36 -31.16
N GLU A 235 -13.62 -22.34 -31.64
CA GLU A 235 -13.61 -23.73 -31.14
C GLU A 235 -13.38 -23.84 -29.63
N ASP A 236 -12.66 -22.88 -29.06
CA ASP A 236 -12.38 -22.75 -27.63
C ASP A 236 -13.45 -22.01 -26.83
N ASP A 237 -14.65 -21.77 -27.41
CA ASP A 237 -15.72 -20.93 -26.86
C ASP A 237 -15.30 -19.46 -26.58
N ASN A 238 -14.12 -19.02 -27.04
CA ASN A 238 -13.68 -17.62 -26.98
C ASN A 238 -14.50 -16.76 -27.95
N TRP A 239 -14.76 -15.51 -27.59
CA TRP A 239 -15.56 -14.59 -28.40
C TRP A 239 -14.67 -13.79 -29.33
N VAL A 240 -14.86 -13.95 -30.62
CA VAL A 240 -14.09 -13.28 -31.66
C VAL A 240 -14.94 -12.17 -32.26
N PHE A 241 -14.45 -10.94 -32.18
CA PHE A 241 -14.99 -9.77 -32.85
C PHE A 241 -14.23 -9.59 -34.16
N ARG A 242 -14.95 -9.72 -35.27
CA ARG A 242 -14.45 -9.55 -36.64
C ARG A 242 -14.94 -8.22 -37.20
N PHE A 243 -13.99 -7.36 -37.55
CA PHE A 243 -14.21 -6.05 -38.16
C PHE A 243 -13.83 -6.10 -39.64
N ASN A 244 -14.67 -5.57 -40.52
CA ASN A 244 -14.34 -5.41 -41.94
C ASN A 244 -13.41 -4.20 -42.14
N LEU A 245 -12.18 -4.43 -42.59
CA LEU A 245 -11.19 -3.38 -42.80
C LEU A 245 -11.63 -2.34 -43.85
N GLU A 246 -12.46 -2.73 -44.83
CA GLU A 246 -12.97 -1.79 -45.85
C GLU A 246 -13.91 -0.73 -45.26
N SER A 247 -14.58 -1.06 -44.14
CA SER A 247 -15.50 -0.14 -43.45
C SER A 247 -14.83 0.69 -42.34
N VAL A 248 -13.57 0.39 -42.03
CA VAL A 248 -12.83 1.02 -40.93
C VAL A 248 -12.01 2.19 -41.49
N GLU A 249 -12.20 3.38 -40.93
CA GLU A 249 -11.48 4.58 -41.38
C GLU A 249 -9.96 4.50 -41.14
N SER A 250 -9.55 3.92 -40.01
CA SER A 250 -8.15 3.80 -39.61
C SER A 250 -7.92 2.52 -38.81
N GLU A 251 -7.02 1.67 -39.31
CA GLU A 251 -6.65 0.43 -38.62
C GLU A 251 -5.96 0.69 -37.28
N ASP A 252 -5.04 1.67 -37.25
CA ASP A 252 -4.32 2.05 -36.04
C ASP A 252 -5.27 2.63 -34.99
N GLY A 253 -6.27 3.41 -35.45
CA GLY A 253 -7.35 3.93 -34.61
C GLY A 253 -8.17 2.81 -33.97
N LEU A 254 -8.53 1.79 -34.75
CA LEU A 254 -9.27 0.62 -34.25
C LEU A 254 -8.46 -0.15 -33.19
N ILE A 255 -7.16 -0.37 -33.41
CA ILE A 255 -6.29 -1.07 -32.46
C ILE A 255 -6.16 -0.27 -31.15
N ALA A 256 -5.94 1.04 -31.25
CA ALA A 256 -5.86 1.92 -30.09
C ALA A 256 -7.18 1.93 -29.31
N TYR A 257 -8.30 2.06 -30.01
CA TYR A 257 -9.65 1.99 -29.44
C TYR A 257 -9.85 0.66 -28.71
N MET A 258 -9.60 -0.48 -29.34
CA MET A 258 -9.83 -1.79 -28.73
C MET A 258 -8.95 -2.02 -27.50
N ASN A 259 -7.72 -1.49 -27.47
CA ASN A 259 -6.85 -1.57 -26.30
C ASN A 259 -7.37 -0.73 -25.11
N VAL A 260 -7.97 0.43 -25.37
CA VAL A 260 -8.64 1.24 -24.35
C VAL A 260 -9.95 0.59 -23.92
N PHE A 261 -10.72 0.07 -24.87
CA PHE A 261 -12.00 -0.61 -24.66
C PHE A 261 -11.86 -1.75 -23.65
N VAL A 262 -10.86 -2.64 -23.83
CA VAL A 262 -10.54 -3.75 -22.91
C VAL A 262 -10.32 -3.29 -21.46
N ARG A 263 -9.70 -2.12 -21.28
CA ARG A 263 -9.27 -1.65 -19.95
C ARG A 263 -10.35 -0.83 -19.24
N CYS A 264 -11.13 -0.08 -20.00
CA CYS A 264 -12.00 0.96 -19.45
C CYS A 264 -13.49 0.65 -19.56
N ASN A 265 -13.90 -0.31 -20.40
CA ASN A 265 -15.32 -0.57 -20.61
C ASN A 265 -15.96 -1.26 -19.40
N GLU A 266 -17.05 -0.67 -18.89
CA GLU A 266 -17.80 -1.18 -17.73
C GLU A 266 -18.28 -2.62 -17.92
N TYR A 267 -18.79 -2.97 -19.11
CA TYR A 267 -19.29 -4.31 -19.39
C TYR A 267 -18.18 -5.34 -19.38
N ILE A 268 -16.98 -5.01 -19.88
CA ILE A 268 -15.83 -5.94 -19.87
C ILE A 268 -15.40 -6.23 -18.43
N LEU A 269 -15.31 -5.20 -17.60
CA LEU A 269 -14.97 -5.32 -16.18
C LEU A 269 -16.05 -6.09 -15.42
N LYS A 270 -17.32 -5.75 -15.63
CA LYS A 270 -18.49 -6.41 -15.04
C LYS A 270 -18.58 -7.88 -15.41
N TYR A 271 -18.26 -8.21 -16.66
CA TYR A 271 -18.30 -9.56 -17.19
C TYR A 271 -16.99 -10.33 -17.00
N GLN A 272 -15.97 -9.71 -16.40
CA GLN A 272 -14.66 -10.30 -16.14
C GLN A 272 -14.05 -10.94 -17.41
N LEU A 273 -14.19 -10.27 -18.56
CA LEU A 273 -13.65 -10.77 -19.82
C LEU A 273 -12.15 -10.48 -19.89
N ALA A 274 -11.37 -11.49 -20.27
CA ALA A 274 -9.93 -11.36 -20.45
C ALA A 274 -9.56 -11.19 -21.92
N LYS A 275 -8.50 -10.42 -22.19
CA LYS A 275 -7.91 -10.26 -23.52
C LYS A 275 -7.06 -11.48 -23.88
N VAL A 276 -7.27 -12.08 -25.05
CA VAL A 276 -6.43 -13.16 -25.58
C VAL A 276 -5.35 -12.55 -26.48
N LEU A 277 -4.11 -12.50 -26.00
CA LEU A 277 -3.02 -11.80 -26.69
C LEU A 277 -2.66 -12.40 -28.06
N GLU A 278 -2.65 -13.74 -28.17
CA GLU A 278 -2.28 -14.46 -29.40
C GLU A 278 -3.25 -14.20 -30.56
N GLN A 279 -4.53 -14.01 -30.23
CA GLN A 279 -5.61 -13.78 -31.18
C GLN A 279 -6.09 -12.32 -31.14
N TRP A 280 -5.19 -11.40 -30.81
CA TRP A 280 -5.45 -9.96 -30.75
C TRP A 280 -4.85 -9.24 -31.95
N ASN A 281 -5.66 -8.50 -32.69
CA ASN A 281 -5.23 -7.79 -33.89
C ASN A 281 -4.60 -8.74 -34.94
N VAL A 282 -5.20 -9.92 -35.11
CA VAL A 282 -4.78 -10.87 -36.15
C VAL A 282 -5.41 -10.47 -37.48
N LYS A 283 -4.62 -10.50 -38.55
CA LYS A 283 -5.02 -10.16 -39.92
C LYS A 283 -4.55 -11.27 -40.86
N PRO A 284 -5.39 -12.27 -41.17
CA PRO A 284 -5.01 -13.39 -42.03
C PRO A 284 -5.00 -13.03 -43.53
N GLY A 285 -5.30 -11.78 -43.90
CA GLY A 285 -5.28 -11.30 -45.29
C GLY A 285 -6.61 -11.46 -46.05
N ASP A 286 -7.69 -11.74 -45.32
CA ASP A 286 -9.06 -11.88 -45.82
C ASP A 286 -9.85 -10.55 -45.84
N GLY A 287 -9.19 -9.42 -45.55
CA GLY A 287 -9.84 -8.11 -45.43
C GLY A 287 -10.50 -7.88 -44.07
N PHE A 288 -10.27 -8.74 -43.08
CA PHE A 288 -10.83 -8.58 -41.74
C PHE A 288 -9.75 -8.45 -40.66
N CYS A 289 -10.13 -7.80 -39.56
CA CYS A 289 -9.34 -7.71 -38.34
C CYS A 289 -10.05 -8.40 -37.18
N TYR A 290 -9.32 -9.24 -36.44
CA TYR A 290 -9.86 -10.11 -35.41
C TYR A 290 -9.38 -9.70 -34.01
N PHE A 291 -10.33 -9.58 -33.07
CA PHE A 291 -10.07 -9.32 -31.66
C PHE A 291 -10.78 -10.34 -30.79
N THR A 292 -10.03 -11.02 -29.92
CA THR A 292 -10.57 -12.15 -29.15
C THR A 292 -10.66 -11.87 -27.65
N PHE A 293 -11.84 -12.12 -27.09
CA PHE A 293 -12.13 -12.06 -25.66
C PHE A 293 -12.39 -13.44 -25.10
N ARG A 294 -11.94 -13.63 -23.86
CA ARG A 294 -12.15 -14.85 -23.08
C ARG A 294 -13.13 -14.60 -21.93
N PRO A 295 -14.29 -15.27 -21.95
CA PRO A 295 -15.15 -15.40 -20.79
C PRO A 295 -14.51 -16.07 -19.58
N PRO A 296 -14.92 -15.72 -18.34
CA PRO A 296 -14.26 -16.18 -17.11
C PRO A 296 -14.44 -17.69 -16.81
N TRP A 297 -15.37 -18.37 -17.48
CA TRP A 297 -15.54 -19.82 -17.36
C TRP A 297 -14.60 -20.64 -18.26
N ILE A 298 -13.83 -20.00 -19.14
CA ILE A 298 -12.84 -20.65 -19.99
C ILE A 298 -11.47 -20.52 -19.31
N LYS A 299 -10.74 -21.63 -19.19
CA LYS A 299 -9.43 -21.66 -18.54
C LYS A 299 -8.34 -21.18 -19.50
N ASN A 300 -7.32 -20.51 -18.97
CA ASN A 300 -6.13 -20.13 -19.75
C ASN A 300 -5.39 -21.38 -20.21
N LYS A 301 -5.00 -21.42 -21.49
CA LYS A 301 -4.08 -22.45 -21.99
C LYS A 301 -2.66 -22.09 -21.54
N SER A 302 -1.83 -23.11 -21.26
CA SER A 302 -0.46 -22.92 -20.75
C SER A 302 0.43 -22.09 -21.68
N GLN A 303 0.16 -22.10 -22.99
CA GLN A 303 0.95 -21.36 -23.99
C GLN A 303 0.82 -19.84 -23.82
N GLU A 304 -0.36 -19.36 -23.47
CA GLU A 304 -0.65 -17.92 -23.31
C GLU A 304 0.01 -17.30 -22.09
N THR A 305 0.25 -18.11 -21.05
CA THR A 305 0.99 -17.67 -19.86
C THR A 305 2.44 -17.38 -20.21
N THR A 306 2.99 -18.08 -21.21
CA THR A 306 4.36 -17.91 -21.67
C THR A 306 4.53 -16.60 -22.43
N TYR A 307 3.60 -16.25 -23.33
CA TYR A 307 3.67 -14.98 -24.08
C TYR A 307 3.26 -13.75 -23.26
N GLY A 308 2.43 -13.92 -22.22
CA GLY A 308 2.18 -12.86 -21.25
C GLY A 308 3.42 -12.51 -20.42
N ALA A 309 4.27 -13.50 -20.12
CA ALA A 309 5.55 -13.31 -19.44
C ALA A 309 6.68 -12.88 -20.40
N HIS A 310 6.63 -13.33 -21.66
CA HIS A 310 7.65 -13.10 -22.69
C HIS A 310 7.00 -12.58 -23.98
N PRO A 311 6.66 -11.29 -24.05
CA PRO A 311 6.04 -10.70 -25.23
C PRO A 311 6.93 -10.75 -26.48
N GLU A 312 8.27 -10.86 -26.33
CA GLU A 312 9.19 -11.02 -27.47
C GLU A 312 8.99 -12.32 -28.26
N LEU A 313 8.49 -13.38 -27.63
CA LEU A 313 8.32 -14.68 -28.29
C LEU A 313 7.12 -14.70 -29.24
N ALA A 314 6.15 -13.81 -29.05
CA ALA A 314 4.95 -13.75 -29.89
C ALA A 314 5.29 -13.39 -31.35
N LEU A 315 6.31 -12.56 -31.56
CA LEU A 315 6.76 -12.12 -32.89
C LEU A 315 7.38 -13.26 -33.72
N TYR A 316 7.83 -14.34 -33.09
CA TYR A 316 8.50 -15.46 -33.77
C TYR A 316 7.55 -16.60 -34.18
N SER A 317 6.28 -16.55 -33.76
CA SER A 317 5.28 -17.59 -34.07
C SER A 317 4.49 -17.35 -35.36
N GLY A 318 4.72 -16.22 -36.05
CA GLY A 318 4.08 -15.88 -37.31
C GLY A 318 4.92 -16.28 -38.53
N VAL A 319 5.03 -17.58 -38.81
CA VAL A 319 5.35 -18.17 -40.12
C VAL A 319 4.47 -19.39 -40.33
#